data_AF-A0A7C9ATM0-F1
#
_entry.id   AF-A0A7C9ATM0-F1
#
_cell.length_a   1.000
_cell.length_b   1.000
_cell.length_c   1.000
_cell.angle_alpha   90.00
_cell.angle_beta   90.00
_cell.angle_gamma   90.00
#
_symmetry.space_group_name_H-M   'P 1'
#
loop_
_entity.id
_entity.type
_entity.pdbx_description
1 polymer ?
#
loop_
_entity_poly.entity_id
_entity_poly.type
_entity_poly.pdbx_seq_one_letter_code
_entity_poly.pdbx_strand_id
1 'polypeptide(L)'
;MDNHSYHAECFTLNFPFFSSSDGEKFIIANQSGINAGALQVTRDVRGENITNQSGRVLYRKPFKLYKKQNIATFNSTFVLRIIPEPDGGGEGIAFILAKDPDVPSNSEGQWLGLVNASSNGTTQSSIVAV
;
A
#
# COMPACT_ATOMS: atom_id res chain seq x y z
N MET A 1 32.26 -21.97 18.06
CA MET A 1 31.96 -20.54 18.31
C MET A 1 31.57 -19.99 16.95
N ASP A 2 30.28 -19.90 16.69
CA ASP A 2 29.77 -19.73 15.32
C ASP A 2 29.66 -18.25 15.00
N ASN A 3 30.52 -17.85 14.05
CA ASN A 3 30.66 -16.49 13.57
C ASN A 3 29.45 -16.15 12.68
N HIS A 4 28.38 -15.63 13.29
CA HIS A 4 27.22 -15.15 12.55
C HIS A 4 27.52 -13.77 11.97
N SER A 5 27.90 -13.73 10.70
CA SER A 5 27.92 -12.49 9.92
C SER A 5 26.52 -11.88 9.90
N TYR A 6 26.39 -10.67 10.45
CA TYR A 6 25.16 -9.90 10.39
C TYR A 6 25.13 -9.14 9.06
N HIS A 7 24.58 -9.77 8.01
CA HIS A 7 24.25 -9.03 6.80
C HIS A 7 23.02 -8.16 7.06
N ALA A 8 23.23 -6.85 7.19
CA ALA A 8 22.16 -5.88 7.03
C ALA A 8 21.86 -5.77 5.54
N GLU A 9 20.70 -6.25 5.09
CA GLU A 9 20.25 -6.03 3.72
C GLU A 9 19.74 -4.59 3.61
N CYS A 10 20.54 -3.72 2.99
CA CYS A 10 20.05 -2.46 2.46
C CYS A 10 19.44 -2.72 1.09
N PHE A 11 18.24 -2.18 0.86
CA PHE A 11 17.52 -2.41 -0.38
C PHE A 11 16.94 -1.10 -0.89
N THR A 12 17.02 -0.91 -2.21
CA THR A 12 16.53 0.28 -2.89
C THR A 12 15.51 -0.12 -3.93
N LEU A 13 14.35 0.52 -3.88
CA LEU A 13 13.34 0.48 -4.93
C LEU A 13 13.39 1.76 -5.72
N ASN A 14 13.33 1.64 -7.04
CA ASN A 14 13.20 2.80 -7.91
C ASN A 14 12.26 2.45 -9.07
N PHE A 15 11.12 3.13 -9.13
CA PHE A 15 10.11 2.99 -10.16
C PHE A 15 9.81 4.37 -10.76
N PRO A 16 10.51 4.80 -11.81
CA PRO A 16 10.21 6.07 -12.48
C PRO A 16 8.86 6.01 -13.22
N PHE A 17 8.42 4.81 -13.60
CA PHE A 17 7.10 4.49 -14.13
C PHE A 17 6.79 3.02 -13.81
N PHE A 18 5.52 2.63 -13.95
CA PHE A 18 5.04 1.27 -13.73
C PHE A 18 4.54 0.66 -15.04
N SER A 19 5.07 -0.50 -15.38
CA SER A 19 4.69 -1.30 -16.54
C SER A 19 3.83 -2.50 -16.12
N SER A 20 3.09 -3.09 -17.06
CA SER A 20 2.32 -4.31 -16.78
C SER A 20 3.22 -5.46 -16.29
N SER A 21 4.46 -5.56 -16.78
CA SER A 21 5.45 -6.53 -16.31
C SER A 21 5.87 -6.34 -14.86
N ASP A 22 5.68 -5.16 -14.27
CA ASP A 22 5.95 -4.94 -12.85
C ASP A 22 4.89 -5.60 -11.96
N GLY A 23 3.77 -6.08 -12.50
CA GLY A 23 2.68 -6.70 -11.73
C GLY A 23 3.15 -7.86 -10.84
N GLU A 24 4.14 -8.64 -11.27
CA GLU A 24 4.70 -9.73 -10.47
C GLU A 24 5.45 -9.23 -9.22
N LYS A 25 5.91 -7.98 -9.22
CA LYS A 25 6.60 -7.34 -8.09
C LYS A 25 5.64 -6.85 -7.01
N PHE A 26 4.34 -6.82 -7.29
CA PHE A 26 3.32 -6.29 -6.39
C PHE A 26 2.26 -7.33 -6.03
N ILE A 27 1.67 -7.15 -4.86
CA ILE A 27 0.40 -7.75 -4.47
C ILE A 27 -0.64 -6.65 -4.68
N ILE A 28 -1.54 -6.87 -5.64
CA ILE A 28 -2.56 -5.91 -6.04
C ILE A 28 -3.90 -6.48 -5.59
N ALA A 29 -4.62 -5.73 -4.75
CA ALA A 29 -5.88 -6.14 -4.16
C ALA A 29 -7.04 -5.27 -4.64
N ASN A 30 -8.24 -5.84 -4.55
CA ASN A 30 -9.50 -5.22 -4.96
C ASN A 30 -9.43 -4.71 -6.41
N GLN A 31 -9.79 -3.46 -6.63
CA GLN A 31 -9.87 -2.84 -7.95
C GLN A 31 -8.60 -2.10 -8.36
N SER A 32 -7.51 -2.23 -7.59
CA SER A 32 -6.22 -1.61 -7.93
C SER A 32 -5.58 -2.25 -9.17
N GLY A 33 -4.63 -1.56 -9.80
CA GLY A 33 -3.92 -2.08 -10.95
C GLY A 33 -2.74 -1.22 -11.39
N ILE A 34 -2.07 -1.66 -12.46
CA ILE A 34 -1.07 -0.87 -13.18
C ILE A 34 -1.71 -0.39 -14.48
N ASN A 35 -1.78 0.92 -14.66
CA ASN A 35 -2.33 1.53 -15.87
C ASN A 35 -1.66 2.87 -16.16
N ALA A 36 -1.51 3.22 -17.43
CA ALA A 36 -0.95 4.48 -17.89
C ALA A 36 0.39 4.88 -17.24
N GLY A 37 1.26 3.91 -16.96
CA GLY A 37 2.56 4.17 -16.34
C GLY A 37 2.53 4.34 -14.82
N ALA A 38 1.40 4.11 -14.15
CA ALA A 38 1.18 4.38 -12.73
C ALA A 38 0.56 3.19 -11.98
N LEU A 39 0.80 3.13 -10.67
CA LEU A 39 -0.04 2.36 -9.75
C LEU A 39 -1.36 3.13 -9.55
N GLN A 40 -2.44 2.55 -10.03
CA GLN A 40 -3.79 3.04 -9.76
C GLN A 40 -4.32 2.29 -8.54
N VAL A 41 -4.31 2.95 -7.38
CA VAL A 41 -4.86 2.38 -6.14
C VAL A 41 -6.38 2.35 -6.23
N THR A 42 -7.01 3.43 -6.66
CA THR A 42 -8.42 3.50 -7.04
C THR A 42 -8.56 3.52 -8.56
N ARG A 43 -9.63 2.94 -9.10
CA ARG A 43 -9.87 2.90 -10.55
C ARG A 43 -10.07 4.31 -11.10
N ASP A 44 -9.38 4.60 -12.20
CA ASP A 44 -9.62 5.77 -13.04
C ASP A 44 -10.66 5.40 -14.11
N VAL A 45 -11.95 5.55 -13.77
CA VAL A 45 -13.08 5.25 -14.66
C VAL A 45 -14.05 6.43 -14.70
N ARG A 46 -14.59 6.73 -15.89
CA ARG A 46 -15.61 7.76 -16.07
C ARG A 46 -16.96 7.12 -16.37
N GLY A 47 -18.00 7.59 -15.70
CA GLY A 47 -19.39 7.13 -15.93
C GLY A 47 -19.70 5.73 -15.37
N GLU A 48 -18.80 5.15 -14.57
CA GLU A 48 -19.07 3.95 -13.79
C GLU A 48 -19.36 4.31 -12.32
N ASN A 49 -20.04 3.41 -11.61
CA ASN A 49 -20.26 3.58 -10.18
C ASN A 49 -18.96 3.30 -9.41
N ILE A 50 -18.42 4.34 -8.77
CA ILE A 50 -17.22 4.29 -7.93
C ILE A 50 -17.51 4.43 -6.43
N THR A 51 -18.77 4.26 -6.01
CA THR A 51 -19.18 4.32 -4.60
C THR A 51 -18.57 3.17 -3.80
N ASN A 52 -18.10 3.50 -2.58
CA ASN A 52 -17.54 2.54 -1.62
C ASN A 52 -16.53 1.61 -2.27
N GLN A 53 -15.49 2.18 -2.86
CA GLN A 53 -14.35 1.44 -3.38
C GLN A 53 -13.13 1.67 -2.52
N SER A 54 -12.35 0.62 -2.29
CA SER A 54 -11.01 0.70 -1.73
C SER A 54 -10.07 -0.16 -2.53
N GLY A 55 -8.80 0.25 -2.56
CA GLY A 55 -7.75 -0.48 -3.24
C GLY A 55 -6.48 -0.47 -2.42
N ARG A 56 -5.64 -1.47 -2.66
CA ARG A 56 -4.35 -1.60 -2.00
C ARG A 56 -3.34 -2.22 -2.96
N VAL A 57 -2.15 -1.64 -2.98
CA VAL A 57 -0.99 -2.22 -3.66
C VAL A 57 0.17 -2.30 -2.69
N LEU A 58 0.75 -3.50 -2.54
CA LEU A 58 1.92 -3.76 -1.71
C LEU A 58 3.06 -4.28 -2.56
N TYR A 59 4.30 -3.89 -2.24
CA TYR A 59 5.46 -4.56 -2.82
C TYR A 59 5.54 -5.99 -2.29
N ARG A 60 5.72 -6.96 -3.17
CA ARG A 60 5.55 -8.40 -2.87
C ARG A 60 6.60 -8.93 -1.89
N LYS A 61 7.86 -8.49 -2.01
CA LYS A 61 8.94 -8.96 -1.13
C LYS A 61 8.81 -8.27 0.23
N PRO A 62 8.63 -9.01 1.35
CA PRO A 62 8.53 -8.40 2.67
C PRO A 62 9.83 -7.72 3.10
N PHE A 63 9.69 -6.70 3.94
CA PHE A 63 10.80 -5.97 4.54
C PHE A 63 10.93 -6.28 6.03
N LYS A 64 12.16 -6.48 6.49
CA LYS A 64 12.43 -6.69 7.91
C LYS A 64 12.66 -5.36 8.60
N LEU A 65 11.67 -4.90 9.37
CA LEU A 65 11.75 -3.60 10.07
C LEU A 65 12.60 -3.63 11.34
N TYR A 66 12.80 -4.81 11.96
CA TYR A 66 13.66 -4.92 13.13
C TYR A 66 14.20 -6.34 13.35
N LYS A 67 15.33 -6.44 14.08
CA LYS A 67 15.91 -7.68 14.59
C LYS A 67 16.64 -7.39 15.90
N LYS A 68 16.13 -7.90 17.03
CA LYS A 68 16.65 -7.58 18.38
C LYS A 68 16.64 -6.06 18.60
N GLN A 69 17.79 -5.46 18.87
CA GLN A 69 17.95 -4.01 19.07
C GLN A 69 18.17 -3.22 17.78
N ASN A 70 18.28 -3.89 16.63
CA ASN A 70 18.48 -3.22 15.35
C ASN A 70 17.12 -2.89 14.73
N ILE A 71 16.87 -1.60 14.51
CA ILE A 71 15.67 -1.08 13.86
C ILE A 71 16.06 -0.56 12.47
N ALA A 72 15.28 -0.89 11.46
CA ALA A 72 15.48 -0.38 10.11
C ALA A 72 15.02 1.07 10.01
N THR A 73 15.78 1.86 9.27
CA THR A 73 15.36 3.18 8.82
C THR A 73 15.03 3.11 7.34
N PHE A 74 14.09 3.92 6.88
CA PHE A 74 13.76 4.01 5.47
C PHE A 74 13.45 5.45 5.09
N ASN A 75 13.65 5.74 3.81
CA ASN A 75 13.17 6.95 3.16
C ASN A 75 12.34 6.51 1.95
N SER A 76 11.23 7.18 1.71
CA SER A 76 10.37 6.97 0.56
C SER A 76 10.04 8.31 -0.06
N THR A 77 10.05 8.36 -1.38
CA THR A 77 9.62 9.53 -2.14
C THR A 77 8.73 9.04 -3.28
N PHE A 78 7.55 9.62 -3.38
CA PHE A 78 6.58 9.29 -4.41
C PHE A 78 5.89 10.55 -4.91
N VAL A 79 5.43 10.51 -6.15
CA VAL A 79 4.58 11.54 -6.75
C VAL A 79 3.19 10.94 -6.89
N LEU A 80 2.19 11.69 -6.43
CA LEU A 80 0.79 11.31 -6.50
C LEU A 80 0.04 12.25 -7.45
N ARG A 81 -0.94 11.69 -8.16
CA ARG A 81 -1.93 12.44 -8.92
C ARG A 81 -3.30 12.03 -8.40
N ILE A 82 -4.05 13.01 -7.91
CA ILE A 82 -5.45 12.84 -7.51
C ILE A 82 -6.29 13.69 -8.46
N ILE A 83 -7.26 13.06 -9.11
CA ILE A 83 -8.23 13.74 -9.96
C ILE A 83 -9.58 13.62 -9.24
N PRO A 84 -10.11 14.71 -8.66
CA PRO A 84 -11.39 14.65 -7.95
C PRO A 84 -12.57 14.57 -8.93
N GLU A 85 -13.64 13.90 -8.53
CA GLU A 85 -14.93 14.02 -9.18
C GLU A 85 -15.60 15.37 -8.80
N PRO A 86 -16.33 16.02 -9.73
CA PRO A 86 -16.92 17.35 -9.50
C PRO A 86 -17.90 17.42 -8.32
N ASP A 87 -18.64 16.34 -8.05
CA ASP A 87 -19.83 16.37 -7.19
C ASP A 87 -19.65 15.66 -5.83
N GLY A 88 -18.41 15.39 -5.41
CA GLY A 88 -18.14 14.77 -4.10
C GLY A 88 -16.85 13.98 -4.11
N GLY A 89 -15.71 14.68 -4.04
CA GLY A 89 -14.37 14.09 -4.10
C GLY A 89 -14.15 12.87 -3.19
N GLY A 90 -13.10 12.09 -3.47
CA GLY A 90 -12.81 10.85 -2.75
C GLY A 90 -12.25 11.04 -1.34
N GLU A 91 -12.14 9.94 -0.61
CA GLU A 91 -11.79 9.93 0.82
C GLU A 91 -10.30 10.14 1.08
N GLY A 92 -9.42 9.63 0.20
CA GLY A 92 -7.99 9.87 0.29
C GLY A 92 -7.12 8.72 -0.20
N ILE A 93 -5.84 8.81 0.17
CA ILE A 93 -4.80 7.81 -0.12
C ILE A 93 -3.86 7.75 1.08
N ALA A 94 -3.29 6.57 1.36
CA ALA A 94 -2.32 6.39 2.42
C ALA A 94 -1.08 5.63 1.93
N PHE A 95 0.09 6.01 2.42
CA PHE A 95 1.30 5.19 2.33
C PHE A 95 1.39 4.28 3.55
N ILE A 96 1.56 2.97 3.35
CA ILE A 96 1.43 1.99 4.43
C ILE A 96 2.62 1.06 4.60
N LEU A 97 2.86 0.67 5.85
CA LEU A 97 3.60 -0.53 6.22
C LEU A 97 2.63 -1.53 6.83
N ALA A 98 2.47 -2.69 6.20
CA ALA A 98 1.54 -3.72 6.64
C ALA A 98 2.30 -5.02 6.94
N LYS A 99 1.91 -5.68 8.04
CA LYS A 99 2.43 -7.01 8.39
C LYS A 99 1.92 -8.09 7.44
N ASP A 100 0.64 -8.02 7.09
CA ASP A 100 -0.08 -9.01 6.31
C ASP A 100 -0.70 -8.35 5.05
N PRO A 101 -0.78 -9.06 3.92
CA PRO A 101 -1.26 -8.48 2.67
C PRO A 101 -2.78 -8.32 2.62
N ASP A 102 -3.51 -9.02 3.49
CA ASP A 102 -4.96 -9.11 3.46
C ASP A 102 -5.62 -7.75 3.70
N VAL A 103 -6.67 -7.47 2.93
CA VAL A 103 -7.50 -6.27 3.07
C VAL A 103 -8.69 -6.61 3.96
N PRO A 104 -8.97 -5.83 5.02
CA PRO A 104 -10.15 -6.06 5.86
C PRO A 104 -11.44 -5.97 5.04
N SER A 105 -12.44 -6.80 5.36
CA SER A 105 -13.77 -6.66 4.79
C SER A 105 -14.44 -5.37 5.26
N ASN A 106 -15.30 -4.77 4.42
CA ASN A 106 -16.05 -3.54 4.72
C ASN A 106 -15.11 -2.39 5.13
N SER A 107 -14.06 -2.20 4.34
CA SER A 107 -12.95 -1.28 4.61
C SER A 107 -12.94 -0.12 3.61
N GLU A 108 -14.09 0.23 3.05
CA GLU A 108 -14.23 1.28 2.05
C GLU A 108 -14.44 2.65 2.70
N GLY A 109 -14.38 3.71 1.88
CA GLY A 109 -14.59 5.08 2.35
C GLY A 109 -13.52 5.54 3.34
N GLN A 110 -13.95 6.07 4.49
CA GLN A 110 -13.08 6.60 5.57
C GLN A 110 -12.03 5.61 6.07
N TRP A 111 -12.20 4.33 5.78
CA TRP A 111 -11.31 3.26 6.21
C TRP A 111 -10.13 2.99 5.26
N LEU A 112 -10.19 3.50 4.02
CA LEU A 112 -9.12 3.46 3.02
C LEU A 112 -8.53 2.06 2.72
N GLY A 113 -9.27 1.00 2.97
CA GLY A 113 -8.79 -0.38 2.84
C GLY A 113 -7.81 -0.77 3.95
N LEU A 114 -7.70 -0.02 5.05
CA LEU A 114 -6.69 -0.19 6.11
C LEU A 114 -7.22 -0.93 7.33
N VAL A 115 -8.41 -0.53 7.77
CA VAL A 115 -9.10 -1.03 8.97
C VAL A 115 -10.58 -1.15 8.66
N ASN A 116 -11.40 -1.61 9.59
CA ASN A 116 -12.85 -1.47 9.47
C ASN A 116 -13.42 -1.02 10.81
N ALA A 117 -14.75 -0.90 10.90
CA ALA A 117 -15.44 -0.47 12.11
C ALA A 117 -15.04 -1.29 13.36
N SER A 118 -14.68 -2.56 13.20
CA SER A 118 -14.31 -3.45 14.31
C SER A 118 -12.83 -3.37 14.70
N SER A 119 -11.94 -3.09 13.75
CA SER A 119 -10.49 -3.08 13.98
C SER A 119 -9.91 -1.67 14.17
N ASN A 120 -10.72 -0.63 13.95
CA ASN A 120 -10.28 0.74 14.15
C ASN A 120 -9.94 1.02 15.61
N GLY A 121 -8.78 1.60 15.87
CA GLY A 121 -8.28 1.86 17.22
C GLY A 121 -7.83 0.62 18.00
N THR A 122 -7.76 -0.55 17.37
CA THR A 122 -7.26 -1.78 17.99
C THR A 122 -5.87 -2.15 17.46
N THR A 123 -5.17 -3.04 18.16
CA THR A 123 -3.85 -3.56 17.73
C THR A 123 -3.95 -4.63 16.65
N GLN A 124 -5.16 -5.01 16.23
CA GLN A 124 -5.37 -6.11 15.28
C GLN A 124 -4.96 -5.75 13.85
N SER A 125 -5.04 -4.47 13.47
CA SER A 125 -4.78 -4.02 12.10
C SER A 125 -3.31 -4.09 11.69
N SER A 126 -2.37 -4.21 12.64
CA SER A 126 -0.91 -4.38 12.40
C SER A 126 -0.36 -3.54 11.23
N ILE A 127 -0.86 -2.31 11.11
CA ILE A 127 -0.59 -1.39 10.01
C ILE A 127 -0.15 -0.03 10.55
N VAL A 128 0.78 0.60 9.85
CA VAL A 128 1.16 2.01 10.05
C VAL A 128 0.90 2.73 8.75
N ALA A 129 0.30 3.92 8.81
CA ALA A 129 -0.12 4.69 7.65
C ALA A 129 0.22 6.17 7.81
N VAL A 130 0.49 6.83 6.67
CA VAL A 130 0.60 8.29 6.52
C VAL A 130 -0.46 8.76 5.54
#